data_AF-A0A946J0R2-F1
#
_entry.id   AF-A0A946J0R2-F1
#
_cell.length_a   1.000
_cell.length_b   1.000
_cell.length_c   1.000
_cell.angle_alpha   90.00
_cell.angle_beta   90.00
_cell.angle_gamma   90.00
#
_symmetry.space_group_name_H-M   'P 1'
#
loop_
_entity.id
_entity.type
_entity.pdbx_description
1 polymer ?
#
loop_
_entity_poly.entity_id
_entity_poly.type
_entity_poly.pdbx_seq_one_letter_code
_entity_poly.pdbx_strand_id
1 'polypeptide(L)'
;MNNKNILNRIKDIIDNSNLTNSEFAEKIGVPKSSISHLLSERNNPSLDIVYKISTAFDDITTDYLIFGKNKSINNQINEPGELFSMPNKEISEDSVKDPNNKLKSIVLIYENNKFEQIDKL
;
A
#
# COMPACT_ATOMS: atom_id res chain seq x y z
N MET A 1 0.88 -5.95 19.67
CA MET A 1 0.77 -6.90 18.55
C MET A 1 0.53 -8.28 19.15
N ASN A 2 -0.57 -8.96 18.79
CA ASN A 2 -0.89 -10.26 19.37
C ASN A 2 -0.41 -11.38 18.45
N ASN A 3 0.71 -11.99 18.80
CA ASN A 3 1.44 -12.97 18.00
C ASN A 3 0.59 -14.21 17.66
N LYS A 4 -0.31 -14.59 18.58
CA LYS A 4 -1.24 -15.71 18.38
C LYS A 4 -2.20 -15.47 17.21
N ASN A 5 -2.63 -14.22 17.01
CA ASN A 5 -3.54 -13.87 15.92
C ASN A 5 -2.84 -13.92 14.54
N ILE A 6 -1.56 -13.57 14.48
CA ILE A 6 -0.76 -13.63 13.24
C ILE A 6 -0.55 -15.09 12.85
N LEU A 7 -0.14 -15.93 13.81
CA LEU A 7 0.06 -17.36 13.56
C LEU A 7 -1.24 -18.04 13.09
N ASN A 8 -2.38 -17.71 13.69
CA ASN A 8 -3.68 -18.25 13.24
C ASN A 8 -3.97 -17.87 11.79
N ARG A 9 -3.78 -16.61 11.40
CA ARG A 9 -3.95 -16.18 10.00
C ARG A 9 -3.02 -16.90 9.04
N ILE A 10 -1.77 -17.14 9.43
CA ILE A 10 -0.84 -17.91 8.60
C ILE A 10 -1.31 -19.37 8.46
N LYS A 11 -1.83 -19.98 9.52
CA LYS A 11 -2.43 -21.33 9.45
C LYS A 11 -3.63 -21.36 8.50
N ASP A 12 -4.52 -20.37 8.62
CA ASP A 12 -5.67 -20.25 7.72
C ASP A 12 -5.21 -20.12 6.26
N ILE A 13 -4.14 -19.36 5.98
CA ILE A 13 -3.58 -19.24 4.63
C ILE A 13 -3.01 -20.58 4.14
N ILE A 14 -2.29 -21.31 4.98
CA ILE A 14 -1.75 -22.63 4.65
C ILE A 14 -2.91 -23.58 4.31
N ASP A 15 -3.92 -23.66 5.17
CA ASP A 15 -5.07 -24.55 5.00
C ASP A 15 -5.87 -24.21 3.74
N ASN A 16 -6.06 -22.92 3.44
CA ASN A 16 -6.77 -22.46 2.24
C ASN A 16 -5.94 -22.55 0.95
N SER A 17 -4.62 -22.75 1.04
CA SER A 17 -3.75 -22.81 -0.14
C SER A 17 -3.84 -24.15 -0.89
N ASN A 18 -4.44 -25.19 -0.29
CA ASN A 18 -4.44 -26.57 -0.79
C ASN A 18 -3.02 -27.13 -1.02
N LEU A 19 -2.01 -26.62 -0.30
CA LEU A 19 -0.63 -27.08 -0.36
C LEU A 19 -0.28 -27.86 0.91
N THR A 20 0.57 -28.87 0.77
CA THR A 20 1.24 -29.46 1.94
C THR A 20 2.20 -28.45 2.57
N ASN A 21 2.57 -28.64 3.83
CA ASN A 21 3.57 -27.80 4.50
C ASN A 21 4.91 -27.71 3.74
N SER A 22 5.28 -28.78 3.01
CA SER A 22 6.49 -28.80 2.18
C SER A 22 6.36 -27.93 0.94
N GLU A 23 5.24 -28.04 0.24
CA GLU A 23 4.95 -27.24 -0.97
C GLU A 23 4.74 -25.77 -0.62
N PHE A 24 4.10 -25.48 0.51
CA PHE A 24 3.96 -24.12 1.02
C PHE A 24 5.33 -23.49 1.30
N ALA A 25 6.23 -24.22 1.98
CA ALA A 25 7.59 -23.76 2.26
C ALA A 25 8.35 -23.44 0.97
N GLU A 26 8.25 -24.33 -0.02
CA GLU A 26 8.86 -24.15 -1.34
C GLU A 26 8.29 -22.94 -2.07
N LYS A 27 6.97 -22.78 -2.08
CA LYS A 27 6.27 -21.64 -2.71
C LYS A 27 6.72 -20.29 -2.14
N ILE A 28 6.86 -20.17 -0.83
CA ILE A 28 7.31 -18.91 -0.20
C ILE A 28 8.85 -18.79 -0.15
N GLY A 29 9.59 -19.79 -0.65
CA GLY A 29 11.05 -19.78 -0.71
C GLY A 29 11.72 -19.81 0.66
N VAL A 30 11.29 -20.72 1.54
CA VAL A 30 11.92 -20.99 2.85
C VAL A 30 12.20 -22.49 3.04
N PRO A 31 13.15 -22.85 3.93
CA PRO A 31 13.35 -24.25 4.32
C PRO A 31 12.08 -24.89 4.87
N LYS A 32 11.84 -26.18 4.56
CA LYS A 32 10.70 -26.95 5.10
C LYS A 32 10.66 -26.94 6.64
N SER A 33 11.83 -26.98 7.27
CA SER A 33 11.98 -26.87 8.71
C SER A 33 11.45 -25.56 9.27
N SER A 34 11.49 -24.45 8.51
CA SER A 34 10.96 -23.16 8.94
C SER A 34 9.45 -23.19 9.13
N ILE A 35 8.71 -23.88 8.26
CA ILE A 35 7.25 -24.05 8.42
C ILE A 35 6.93 -24.99 9.57
N SER A 36 7.65 -26.12 9.70
CA SER A 36 7.48 -27.02 10.85
C SER A 36 7.74 -26.30 12.17
N HIS A 37 8.79 -25.50 12.23
CA HIS A 37 9.16 -24.73 13.41
C HIS A 37 8.11 -23.65 13.71
N LEU A 38 7.69 -22.87 12.71
CA LEU A 38 6.63 -21.86 12.81
C LEU A 38 5.33 -22.43 13.40
N LEU A 39 4.93 -23.64 12.98
CA LEU A 39 3.70 -24.29 13.45
C LEU A 39 3.85 -24.90 14.84
N SER A 40 5.08 -25.28 15.23
CA SER A 40 5.38 -25.87 16.55
C SER A 40 5.67 -24.83 17.64
N GLU A 41 6.22 -23.69 17.26
CA GLU A 41 6.64 -22.67 18.22
C GLU A 41 5.44 -21.90 18.75
N ARG A 42 5.51 -21.50 20.03
CA ARG A 42 4.56 -20.54 20.63
C ARG A 42 4.96 -19.09 20.32
N ASN A 43 5.97 -18.89 19.47
CA ASN A 43 6.63 -17.62 19.21
C ASN A 43 6.20 -17.02 17.86
N ASN A 44 6.53 -15.75 17.72
CA ASN A 44 6.12 -14.89 16.61
C ASN A 44 6.72 -15.36 15.27
N PRO A 45 5.97 -15.34 14.16
CA PRO A 45 6.56 -15.47 12.84
C PRO A 45 7.66 -14.42 12.65
N SER A 46 8.78 -14.79 12.03
CA SER A 46 9.80 -13.82 11.68
C SER A 46 9.25 -12.82 10.65
N LEU A 47 9.81 -11.61 10.62
CA LEU A 47 9.45 -10.61 9.61
C LEU A 47 9.68 -11.15 8.18
N ASP A 48 10.73 -11.93 7.99
CA ASP A 48 11.04 -12.59 6.72
C ASP A 48 9.92 -13.54 6.27
N ILE A 49 9.35 -14.33 7.18
CA ILE A 49 8.21 -15.21 6.87
C ILE A 49 6.99 -14.38 6.47
N VAL A 50 6.68 -13.31 7.23
CA VAL A 50 5.54 -12.42 6.91
C VAL A 50 5.70 -11.78 5.54
N TYR A 51 6.90 -11.27 5.23
CA TYR A 51 7.24 -10.68 3.95
C TYR A 51 7.13 -11.70 2.80
N LYS A 52 7.74 -12.87 2.96
CA LYS A 52 7.71 -13.92 1.94
C LYS A 52 6.30 -14.41 1.63
N ILE A 53 5.44 -14.54 2.65
CA ILE A 53 4.03 -14.88 2.45
C ILE A 53 3.33 -13.78 1.65
N SER A 54 3.48 -12.50 2.02
CA SER A 54 2.80 -11.41 1.30
C SER A 54 3.31 -11.21 -0.13
N THR A 55 4.55 -11.61 -0.44
CA THR A 55 5.06 -11.61 -1.81
C THR A 55 4.66 -12.83 -2.64
N ALA A 56 4.32 -13.95 -2.00
CA ALA A 56 4.00 -15.21 -2.68
C ALA A 56 2.48 -15.39 -2.95
N PHE A 57 1.64 -14.57 -2.31
CA PHE A 57 0.19 -14.60 -2.43
C PHE A 57 -0.35 -13.19 -2.64
N ASP A 58 -0.79 -12.88 -3.87
CA ASP A 58 -1.25 -11.54 -4.28
C ASP A 58 -2.43 -11.02 -3.46
N ASP A 59 -3.26 -11.93 -2.94
CA ASP A 59 -4.45 -11.62 -2.13
C ASP A 59 -4.13 -11.39 -0.65
N ILE A 60 -2.88 -11.63 -0.22
CA ILE A 60 -2.46 -11.57 1.18
C ILE A 60 -1.54 -10.38 1.40
N THR A 61 -2.03 -9.38 2.14
CA THR A 61 -1.22 -8.21 2.49
C THR A 61 -0.51 -8.38 3.83
N THR A 62 0.61 -7.68 4.00
CA THR A 62 1.30 -7.57 5.30
C THR A 62 0.36 -6.99 6.37
N ASP A 63 -0.51 -6.04 6.01
CA ASP A 63 -1.51 -5.47 6.93
C ASP A 63 -2.56 -6.49 7.39
N TYR A 64 -2.98 -7.40 6.50
CA TYR A 64 -3.84 -8.51 6.88
C TYR A 64 -3.12 -9.44 7.85
N LEU A 65 -1.87 -9.82 7.55
CA LEU A 65 -1.08 -10.71 8.39
C LEU A 65 -0.84 -10.12 9.79
N ILE A 66 -0.53 -8.83 9.91
CA ILE A 66 -0.17 -8.18 11.19
C ILE A 66 -1.41 -7.67 11.94
N PHE A 67 -2.32 -6.98 11.25
CA PHE A 67 -3.45 -6.29 11.88
C PHE A 67 -4.80 -6.97 11.66
N GLY A 68 -4.90 -7.91 10.71
CA GLY A 68 -6.18 -8.54 10.34
C GLY A 68 -7.09 -7.66 9.51
N LYS A 69 -6.54 -6.58 8.96
CA LYS A 69 -7.27 -5.70 8.04
C LYS A 69 -7.18 -6.33 6.66
N ASN A 70 -8.29 -6.89 6.19
CA ASN A 70 -8.38 -7.28 4.78
C ASN A 70 -8.11 -6.07 3.90
N LYS A 71 -7.55 -6.29 2.71
CA LYS A 71 -7.58 -5.30 1.64
C LYS A 71 -9.06 -4.95 1.49
N SER A 72 -9.45 -3.74 1.89
CA SER A 72 -10.77 -3.25 1.55
C SER A 72 -10.77 -3.25 0.04
N ILE A 73 -11.43 -4.24 -0.56
CA ILE A 73 -11.84 -4.19 -1.96
C ILE A 73 -12.84 -3.03 -2.03
N ASN A 74 -12.32 -1.81 -1.98
CA ASN A 74 -12.83 -0.75 -2.80
C ASN A 74 -12.50 -1.17 -4.24
N ASN A 75 -13.18 -2.22 -4.72
CA ASN A 75 -13.33 -2.51 -6.14
C ASN A 75 -14.24 -1.42 -6.69
N GLN A 76 -13.67 -0.22 -6.74
CA GLN A 76 -13.86 0.69 -7.84
C GLN A 76 -12.46 0.87 -8.44
N ILE A 77 -11.92 -0.20 -9.01
CA ILE A 77 -11.23 -0.02 -10.28
C ILE A 77 -12.35 0.31 -11.26
N ASN A 78 -12.83 1.55 -11.20
CA ASN A 78 -13.36 2.16 -12.40
C ASN A 78 -12.22 2.08 -13.41
N GLU A 79 -12.57 1.74 -14.64
CA GLU A 79 -11.76 1.79 -15.86
C GLU A 79 -10.54 2.74 -15.78
N PRO A 80 -9.48 2.58 -16.60
CA PRO A 80 -8.55 3.67 -16.88
C PRO A 80 -9.25 4.80 -17.68
N GLY A 81 -10.40 5.26 -17.20
CA GLY A 81 -11.09 6.45 -17.60
C GLY A 81 -10.96 7.44 -16.44
N GLU A 82 -10.54 8.65 -16.80
CA GLU A 82 -10.88 9.86 -16.05
C GLU A 82 -9.94 10.39 -14.98
N LEU A 83 -8.63 10.07 -15.01
CA LEU A 83 -7.67 10.96 -14.33
C LEU A 83 -7.50 12.30 -15.09
N PHE A 84 -7.88 12.34 -16.38
CA PHE A 84 -7.79 13.52 -17.26
C PHE A 84 -9.07 13.92 -17.98
N SER A 85 -10.17 13.17 -17.88
CA SER A 85 -11.46 13.70 -18.34
C SER A 85 -12.04 14.54 -17.22
N MET A 86 -11.67 15.81 -17.29
CA MET A 86 -12.53 16.83 -16.74
C MET A 86 -13.90 16.68 -17.41
N PRO A 87 -15.02 16.78 -16.68
CA PRO A 87 -16.22 17.27 -17.34
C PRO A 87 -15.82 18.58 -18.01
N ASN A 88 -16.32 18.84 -19.23
CA ASN A 88 -16.32 20.20 -19.78
C ASN A 88 -17.18 21.08 -18.86
N LYS A 89 -16.64 21.38 -17.68
CA LYS A 89 -16.95 22.58 -16.95
C LYS A 89 -16.25 23.61 -17.78
N GLU A 90 -17.04 24.36 -18.55
CA GLU A 90 -16.64 25.69 -18.98
C GLU A 90 -15.79 26.27 -17.88
N ILE A 91 -14.53 26.58 -18.21
CA ILE A 91 -13.66 27.31 -17.32
C ILE A 91 -14.42 28.62 -17.08
N SER A 92 -15.18 28.68 -15.99
CA SER A 92 -15.55 29.94 -15.40
C SER A 92 -14.21 30.58 -15.11
N GLU A 93 -13.85 31.54 -15.95
CA GLU A 93 -12.62 32.31 -15.87
C GLU A 93 -12.28 32.54 -14.41
N ASP A 94 -11.07 32.12 -14.05
CA ASP A 94 -10.48 32.15 -12.73
C ASP A 94 -11.12 33.17 -11.77
N SER A 95 -11.37 32.71 -10.54
CA SER A 95 -11.55 33.54 -9.34
C SER A 95 -10.36 34.48 -9.04
N VAL A 96 -9.45 34.67 -9.99
CA VAL A 96 -8.36 35.65 -9.98
C VAL A 96 -8.76 36.94 -10.72
N LYS A 97 -9.85 36.96 -11.51
CA LYS A 97 -10.38 38.17 -12.18
C LYS A 97 -11.21 39.07 -11.24
N ASP A 98 -10.82 39.23 -9.98
CA ASP A 98 -11.23 40.45 -9.28
C ASP A 98 -10.36 41.58 -9.84
N PRO A 99 -10.93 42.63 -10.47
CA PRO A 99 -10.14 43.77 -10.95
C PRO A 99 -9.32 44.46 -9.85
N ASN A 100 -9.58 44.16 -8.57
CA ASN A 100 -8.82 44.65 -7.41
C ASN A 100 -7.72 43.69 -6.94
N ASN A 101 -7.54 42.52 -7.54
CA ASN A 101 -6.45 41.61 -7.19
C ASN A 101 -5.11 42.20 -7.62
N LYS A 102 -4.45 42.88 -6.67
CA LYS A 102 -3.07 43.33 -6.84
C LYS A 102 -2.13 42.15 -6.61
N LEU A 103 -1.32 41.85 -7.62
CA LEU A 103 -0.22 40.90 -7.51
C LEU A 103 0.72 41.35 -6.38
N LYS A 104 0.85 40.53 -5.33
CA LYS A 104 1.71 40.79 -4.17
C LYS A 104 3.15 40.34 -4.39
N SER A 105 3.33 39.11 -4.85
CA SER A 105 4.64 38.53 -5.09
C SER A 105 4.57 37.32 -6.02
N ILE A 106 5.71 36.98 -6.62
CA ILE A 106 5.90 35.79 -7.46
C ILE A 106 6.92 34.89 -6.76
N VAL A 107 6.66 33.59 -6.67
CA VAL A 107 7.62 32.60 -6.15
C VAL A 107 8.11 31.73 -7.31
N LEU A 108 9.41 31.74 -7.56
CA LEU A 108 10.11 30.88 -8.52
C LEU A 108 10.69 29.68 -7.78
N ILE A 109 10.41 28.46 -8.22
CA ILE A 109 10.92 27.21 -7.62
C ILE A 109 11.82 26.52 -8.64
N TYR A 110 13.03 26.14 -8.23
CA TYR A 110 14.04 25.51 -9.06
C TYR A 110 14.15 24.00 -8.77
N GLU A 111 14.60 23.22 -9.75
CA GLU A 111 14.79 21.75 -9.66
C GLU A 111 15.72 21.31 -8.52
N ASN A 112 16.64 22.17 -8.09
CA ASN A 112 17.51 21.92 -6.94
C ASN A 112 16.82 22.23 -5.59
N ASN A 113 15.50 22.36 -5.59
CA ASN A 113 14.63 22.71 -4.47
C ASN A 113 14.94 24.07 -3.82
N LYS A 114 15.66 24.96 -4.52
CA LYS A 114 15.76 26.37 -4.13
C LYS A 114 14.54 27.13 -4.62
N PHE A 115 14.21 28.24 -3.95
CA PHE A 115 13.17 29.14 -4.41
C PHE A 115 13.56 30.61 -4.20
N GLU A 116 12.99 31.48 -5.02
CA GLU A 116 13.15 32.93 -4.96
C GLU A 116 11.77 33.60 -4.93
N GLN A 117 11.56 34.52 -4.00
CA GLN A 117 10.36 35.35 -3.96
C GLN A 117 10.68 36.74 -4.50
N ILE A 118 9.95 37.15 -5.53
CA ILE A 118 10.00 38.49 -6.10
C ILE A 118 8.77 39.24 -5.61
N ASP A 119 8.96 40.07 -4.59
CA ASP A 119 7.97 41.08 -4.20
C ASP A 119 8.00 42.20 -5.24
N LYS A 120 6.86 42.49 -5.90
CA LYS A 120 6.81 43.63 -6.81
C LYS A 120 6.59 44.90 -5.96
N LEU A 121 7.42 45.92 -6.20
CA LEU A 121 7.38 47.26 -5.54
C LEU A 121 5.96 47.86 -5.54
#